data_AF-A0A2E8JFH6-F1
#
_entry.id   AF-A0A2E8JFH6-F1
#
_cell.length_a   1.000
_cell.length_b   1.000
_cell.length_c   1.000
_cell.angle_alpha   90.00
_cell.angle_beta   90.00
_cell.angle_gamma   90.00
#
_symmetry.space_group_name_H-M   'P 1'
#
loop_
_entity.id
_entity.type
_entity.pdbx_description
1 polymer ?
#
loop_
_entity_poly.entity_id
_entity_poly.type
_entity_poly.pdbx_seq_one_letter_code
_entity_poly.pdbx_strand_id
1 'polypeptide(L)'
;MLLLILGIALWIAAHGLKRIAPERREAMGEKGKGPVAIGILAGLILIIIGYRSADFIAIWTPPAFLTHVNNLLMVLAVVLFAMSTTKGRMSGKMRHPMLTAVKTWAVAHLLVNGDLASIILFGSMFAWALWTVIKINRAEEWTPPDFTAAGRDWQFLVTSVVAFGVIVLVHWGLGVWPLGARG
;
A
#
# COMPACT_ATOMS: atom_id res chain seq x y z
N MET A 1 -3.44 -15.21 -13.18
CA MET A 1 -4.35 -14.04 -13.34
C MET A 1 -5.60 -14.10 -12.46
N LEU A 2 -6.46 -15.14 -12.53
CA LEU A 2 -7.70 -15.20 -11.72
C LEU A 2 -7.47 -14.99 -10.22
N LEU A 3 -6.48 -15.69 -9.63
CA LEU A 3 -6.15 -15.55 -8.20
C LEU A 3 -5.76 -14.12 -7.82
N LEU A 4 -5.06 -13.41 -8.70
CA LEU A 4 -4.68 -12.00 -8.48
C LEU A 4 -5.94 -11.13 -8.40
N ILE A 5 -6.87 -11.29 -9.35
CA ILE A 5 -8.12 -10.54 -9.38
C ILE A 5 -8.98 -10.85 -8.14
N LEU A 6 -9.10 -12.12 -7.75
CA LEU A 6 -9.84 -12.52 -6.56
C LEU A 6 -9.19 -11.97 -5.28
N GLY A 7 -7.86 -12.01 -5.18
CA GLY A 7 -7.13 -11.44 -4.06
C GLY A 7 -7.32 -9.93 -3.93
N ILE A 8 -7.26 -9.19 -5.05
CA ILE A 8 -7.55 -7.76 -5.11
C ILE A 8 -8.99 -7.47 -4.69
N ALA A 9 -9.96 -8.21 -5.24
CA ALA A 9 -11.36 -8.04 -4.91
C ALA A 9 -11.62 -8.28 -3.41
N LEU A 10 -11.05 -9.34 -2.84
CA LEU A 10 -11.15 -9.64 -1.42
C LEU A 10 -10.48 -8.57 -0.56
N TRP A 11 -9.29 -8.10 -0.95
CA TRP A 11 -8.59 -7.01 -0.28
C TRP A 11 -9.43 -5.73 -0.23
N ILE A 12 -9.99 -5.32 -1.36
CA ILE A 12 -10.84 -4.13 -1.50
C ILE A 12 -12.11 -4.29 -0.67
N ALA A 13 -12.77 -5.44 -0.74
CA ALA A 13 -13.99 -5.72 0.01
C ALA A 13 -13.75 -5.68 1.53
N ALA A 14 -12.69 -6.35 2.00
CA ALA A 14 -12.37 -6.42 3.42
C ALA A 14 -11.99 -5.04 4.00
N HIS A 15 -11.15 -4.27 3.30
CA HIS A 15 -10.82 -2.89 3.71
C HIS A 15 -12.00 -1.93 3.57
N GLY A 16 -12.82 -2.14 2.54
CA GLY A 16 -13.96 -1.32 2.19
C GLY A 16 -15.20 -1.60 3.03
N LEU A 17 -15.22 -2.65 3.86
CA LEU A 17 -16.45 -3.15 4.50
C LEU A 17 -17.21 -2.07 5.29
N LYS A 18 -16.51 -1.25 6.09
CA LYS A 18 -17.12 -0.12 6.84
C LYS A 18 -17.79 0.90 5.91
N ARG A 19 -17.32 1.03 4.66
CA ARG A 19 -17.73 2.07 3.69
C ARG A 19 -18.72 1.53 2.65
N ILE A 20 -18.70 0.23 2.38
CA ILE A 20 -19.59 -0.46 1.43
C ILE A 20 -20.85 -0.95 2.14
N ALA A 21 -20.71 -1.52 3.34
CA ALA A 21 -21.80 -2.09 4.12
C ALA A 21 -21.65 -1.71 5.61
N PRO A 22 -21.85 -0.42 5.97
CA PRO A 22 -21.63 0.09 7.33
C PRO A 22 -22.46 -0.67 8.38
N GLU A 23 -23.75 -0.90 8.14
CA GLU A 23 -24.65 -1.64 9.04
C GLU A 23 -24.17 -3.07 9.29
N ARG A 24 -23.69 -3.76 8.24
CA ARG A 24 -23.12 -5.10 8.37
C ARG A 24 -21.85 -5.07 9.19
N ARG A 25 -20.96 -4.10 8.95
CA ARG A 25 -19.74 -3.94 9.74
C ARG A 25 -20.05 -3.64 11.20
N GLU A 26 -21.04 -2.82 11.46
CA GLU A 26 -21.48 -2.44 12.81
C GLU A 26 -22.11 -3.62 13.54
N ALA A 27 -22.99 -4.37 12.89
CA ALA A 27 -23.60 -5.58 13.45
C ALA A 27 -22.57 -6.66 13.86
N MET A 28 -21.40 -6.70 13.22
CA MET A 28 -20.32 -7.60 13.63
C MET A 28 -19.62 -7.17 14.93
N GLY A 29 -19.75 -5.89 15.32
CA GLY A 29 -19.11 -5.32 16.50
C GLY A 29 -17.60 -5.58 16.55
N GLU A 30 -17.11 -5.83 17.76
CA GLU A 30 -15.70 -6.16 18.03
C GLU A 30 -15.30 -7.53 17.47
N LYS A 31 -16.24 -8.50 17.47
CA LYS A 31 -16.01 -9.85 16.93
C LYS A 31 -15.69 -9.84 15.43
N GLY A 32 -16.09 -8.78 14.71
CA GLY A 32 -15.77 -8.59 13.29
C GLY A 32 -14.31 -8.32 12.98
N LYS A 33 -13.48 -7.92 13.96
CA LYS A 33 -12.05 -7.61 13.74
C LYS A 33 -11.28 -8.82 13.22
N GLY A 34 -11.50 -10.01 13.81
CA GLY A 34 -10.84 -11.25 13.42
C GLY A 34 -11.14 -11.66 11.96
N PRO A 35 -12.42 -11.83 11.58
CA PRO A 35 -12.80 -12.17 10.21
C PRO A 35 -12.31 -11.16 9.16
N VAL A 36 -12.37 -9.86 9.46
CA VAL A 36 -11.84 -8.83 8.55
C VAL A 36 -10.33 -8.96 8.39
N ALA A 37 -9.59 -9.16 9.48
CA ALA A 37 -8.14 -9.37 9.43
C ALA A 37 -7.76 -10.64 8.63
N ILE A 38 -8.50 -11.73 8.82
CA ILE A 38 -8.34 -12.96 8.04
C ILE A 38 -8.61 -12.70 6.57
N GLY A 39 -9.69 -11.99 6.23
CA GLY A 39 -10.00 -11.63 4.84
C GLY A 39 -8.91 -10.79 4.19
N ILE A 40 -8.34 -9.82 4.91
CA ILE A 40 -7.22 -9.01 4.43
C ILE A 40 -5.98 -9.89 4.18
N LEU A 41 -5.63 -10.75 5.13
CA LEU A 41 -4.48 -11.65 5.01
C LEU A 41 -4.65 -12.65 3.87
N ALA A 42 -5.83 -13.26 3.75
CA ALA A 42 -6.16 -14.16 2.66
C ALA A 42 -6.10 -13.43 1.31
N GLY A 43 -6.63 -12.22 1.23
CA GLY A 43 -6.53 -11.36 0.04
C GLY A 43 -5.07 -11.10 -0.35
N LEU A 44 -4.21 -10.78 0.63
CA LEU A 44 -2.78 -10.57 0.39
C LEU A 44 -2.09 -11.83 -0.12
N ILE A 45 -2.34 -12.99 0.49
CA ILE A 45 -1.77 -14.28 0.05
C ILE A 45 -2.19 -14.60 -1.38
N LEU A 46 -3.47 -14.40 -1.71
CA LEU A 46 -3.99 -14.61 -3.07
C LEU A 46 -3.35 -13.66 -4.09
N ILE A 47 -3.14 -12.39 -3.72
CA ILE A 47 -2.40 -11.42 -4.55
C ILE A 47 -0.98 -11.92 -4.82
N ILE A 48 -0.24 -12.33 -3.78
CA ILE A 48 1.15 -12.78 -3.91
C ILE A 48 1.23 -14.01 -4.82
N ILE A 49 0.43 -15.04 -4.53
CA ILE A 49 0.42 -16.29 -5.33
C ILE A 49 -0.03 -15.98 -6.76
N GLY A 50 -1.13 -15.23 -6.91
CA GLY A 50 -1.73 -14.94 -8.20
C GLY A 50 -0.88 -14.05 -9.10
N TYR A 51 -0.08 -13.15 -8.53
CA TYR A 51 0.91 -12.36 -9.26
C TYR A 51 2.07 -13.24 -9.72
N ARG A 52 2.65 -14.04 -8.81
CA ARG A 52 3.79 -14.92 -9.13
C ARG A 52 3.45 -16.02 -10.14
N SER A 53 2.19 -16.46 -10.16
CA SER A 53 1.72 -17.50 -11.08
C SER A 53 1.05 -16.93 -12.34
N ALA A 54 1.05 -15.61 -12.53
CA ALA A 54 0.47 -15.00 -13.72
C ALA A 54 1.45 -15.12 -14.90
N ASP A 55 0.91 -15.44 -16.07
CA ASP A 55 1.69 -15.36 -17.31
C ASP A 55 2.19 -13.93 -17.52
N PHE A 56 3.44 -13.81 -17.97
CA PHE A 56 4.00 -12.53 -18.34
C PHE A 56 3.41 -12.09 -19.68
N ILE A 57 2.55 -11.07 -19.64
CA ILE A 57 1.97 -10.45 -20.83
C ILE A 57 2.49 -9.02 -20.90
N ALA A 58 3.44 -8.78 -21.79
CA ALA A 58 4.01 -7.45 -22.00
C ALA A 58 2.97 -6.50 -22.61
N ILE A 59 2.82 -5.32 -22.01
CA ILE A 59 1.95 -4.23 -22.49
C ILE A 59 2.79 -3.07 -23.01
N TRP A 60 3.87 -2.72 -22.31
CA TRP A 60 4.83 -1.73 -22.75
C TRP A 60 6.21 -2.01 -22.17
N THR A 61 7.24 -1.37 -22.71
CA THR A 61 8.63 -1.53 -22.24
C THR A 61 9.08 -0.24 -21.54
N PRO A 62 9.24 -0.25 -20.21
CA PRO A 62 9.74 0.90 -19.47
C PRO A 62 11.16 1.29 -19.87
N PRO A 63 11.41 2.56 -20.21
CA PRO A 63 12.78 3.07 -20.36
C PRO A 63 13.59 2.88 -19.07
N ALA A 64 14.86 2.48 -19.20
CA ALA A 64 15.72 2.14 -18.07
C ALA A 64 15.85 3.26 -17.01
N PHE A 65 15.79 4.54 -17.43
CA PHE A 65 15.92 5.67 -16.50
C PHE A 65 14.75 5.75 -15.49
N LEU A 66 13.59 5.16 -15.79
CA LEU A 66 12.44 5.17 -14.87
C LEU A 66 12.72 4.39 -13.58
N THR A 67 13.70 3.49 -13.56
CA THR A 67 14.15 2.84 -12.33
C THR A 67 14.66 3.84 -11.29
N HIS A 68 15.36 4.90 -11.70
CA HIS A 68 15.82 5.93 -10.77
C HIS A 68 14.65 6.74 -10.21
N VAL A 69 13.67 7.07 -11.05
CA VAL A 69 12.45 7.76 -10.64
C VAL A 69 11.65 6.89 -9.67
N ASN A 70 11.48 5.61 -9.97
CA ASN A 70 10.84 4.63 -9.09
C ASN A 70 11.54 4.57 -7.73
N ASN A 71 12.87 4.47 -7.69
CA ASN A 71 13.60 4.36 -6.43
C ASN A 71 13.42 5.60 -5.55
N LEU A 72 13.44 6.80 -6.14
CA LEU A 72 13.14 8.05 -5.43
C LEU A 72 11.70 8.05 -4.89
N LEU A 73 10.72 7.67 -5.70
CA LEU A 73 9.33 7.57 -5.28
C LEU A 73 9.13 6.51 -4.19
N MET A 74 9.90 5.43 -4.21
CA MET A 74 9.84 4.38 -3.18
C MET A 74 10.39 4.86 -1.84
N VAL A 75 11.48 5.63 -1.83
CA VAL A 75 11.94 6.32 -0.60
C VAL A 75 10.85 7.25 -0.06
N LEU A 76 10.22 8.03 -0.93
CA LEU A 76 9.10 8.90 -0.55
C LEU A 76 7.91 8.09 0.01
N ALA A 77 7.54 6.99 -0.64
CA ALA A 77 6.46 6.11 -0.18
C ALA A 77 6.75 5.53 1.21
N VAL A 78 7.98 5.10 1.48
CA VAL A 78 8.38 4.60 2.81
C VAL A 78 8.36 5.71 3.87
N VAL A 79 8.80 6.92 3.53
CA VAL A 79 8.70 8.08 4.42
C VAL A 79 7.23 8.40 4.76
N LEU A 80 6.34 8.40 3.77
CA LEU A 80 4.90 8.60 3.98
C LEU A 80 4.28 7.48 4.82
N PHE A 81 4.69 6.23 4.59
CA PHE A 81 4.31 5.09 5.42
C PHE A 81 4.77 5.29 6.87
N ALA A 82 6.03 5.64 7.10
CA ALA A 82 6.56 5.89 8.44
C ALA A 82 5.80 7.03 9.14
N MET A 83 5.47 8.11 8.41
CA MET A 83 4.65 9.22 8.89
C MET A 83 3.26 8.76 9.37
N SER A 84 2.69 7.72 8.77
CA SER A 84 1.38 7.19 9.16
C SER A 84 1.39 6.35 10.45
N THR A 85 2.58 5.93 10.90
CA THR A 85 2.74 5.05 12.07
C THR A 85 3.31 5.77 13.29
N THR A 86 3.96 6.93 13.09
CA THR A 86 4.60 7.68 14.15
C THR A 86 3.61 8.53 14.95
N LYS A 87 3.95 8.79 16.21
CA LYS A 87 3.21 9.72 17.10
C LYS A 87 4.02 11.00 17.42
N GLY A 88 5.11 11.25 16.69
CA GLY A 88 5.96 12.45 16.84
C GLY A 88 5.45 13.65 16.02
N ARG A 89 6.34 14.64 15.79
CA ARG A 89 6.05 15.91 15.07
C ARG A 89 5.53 15.73 13.65
N MET A 90 5.79 14.58 13.03
CA MET A 90 5.31 14.27 11.68
C MET A 90 3.87 13.75 11.67
N SER A 91 3.34 13.36 12.84
CA SER A 91 1.93 12.99 13.00
C SER A 91 1.04 14.18 12.63
N GLY A 92 -0.06 13.91 11.91
CA GLY A 92 -1.09 14.87 11.52
C GLY A 92 -0.67 16.07 10.68
N LYS A 93 0.58 16.14 10.19
CA LYS A 93 0.95 17.04 9.08
C LYS A 93 0.21 16.73 7.78
N MET A 94 -0.28 15.50 7.65
CA MET A 94 -1.06 15.03 6.52
C MET A 94 -2.26 14.24 7.05
N ARG A 95 -3.43 14.41 6.42
CA ARG A 95 -4.64 13.67 6.76
C ARG A 95 -4.53 12.16 6.45
N HIS A 96 -3.93 11.82 5.30
CA HIS A 96 -3.91 10.45 4.76
C HIS A 96 -2.50 9.93 4.41
N PRO A 97 -1.50 10.00 5.30
CA PRO A 97 -0.13 9.62 4.97
C PRO A 97 -0.01 8.18 4.45
N MET A 98 -0.77 7.23 5.03
CA MET A 98 -0.79 5.83 4.57
C MET A 98 -1.34 5.69 3.15
N LEU A 99 -2.51 6.28 2.85
CA LEU A 99 -3.11 6.17 1.52
C LEU A 99 -2.30 6.94 0.47
N THR A 100 -1.64 8.03 0.87
CA THR A 100 -0.68 8.72 0.00
C THR A 100 0.53 7.83 -0.28
N ALA A 101 1.08 7.13 0.73
CA ALA A 101 2.15 6.16 0.54
C ALA A 101 1.75 5.06 -0.47
N VAL A 102 0.54 4.48 -0.34
CA VAL A 102 0.03 3.47 -1.28
C VAL A 102 -0.11 4.03 -2.69
N LYS A 103 -0.61 5.26 -2.85
CA LYS A 103 -0.72 5.91 -4.17
C LYS A 103 0.66 6.13 -4.80
N THR A 104 1.62 6.66 -4.05
CA THR A 104 3.00 6.86 -4.52
C THR A 104 3.66 5.53 -4.88
N TRP A 105 3.51 4.51 -4.04
CA TRP A 105 4.00 3.15 -4.29
C TRP A 105 3.42 2.55 -5.57
N ALA A 106 2.11 2.67 -5.78
CA ALA A 106 1.45 2.15 -6.97
C ALA A 106 1.94 2.85 -8.23
N VAL A 107 2.07 4.19 -8.21
CA VAL A 107 2.62 4.95 -9.34
C VAL A 107 4.06 4.53 -9.62
N ALA A 108 4.90 4.42 -8.59
CA ALA A 108 6.30 4.01 -8.74
C ALA A 108 6.41 2.67 -9.48
N HIS A 109 5.63 1.67 -9.06
CA HIS A 109 5.63 0.36 -9.68
C HIS A 109 5.05 0.35 -11.09
N LEU A 110 3.99 1.12 -11.36
CA LEU A 110 3.45 1.25 -12.71
C LEU A 110 4.47 1.84 -13.69
N LEU A 111 5.38 2.70 -13.24
CA LEU A 111 6.42 3.30 -14.09
C LEU A 111 7.48 2.30 -14.56
N VAL A 112 7.73 1.23 -13.80
CA VAL A 112 8.84 0.30 -14.08
C VAL A 112 8.39 -1.13 -14.39
N ASN A 113 7.10 -1.44 -14.25
CA ASN A 113 6.55 -2.74 -14.58
C ASN A 113 5.51 -2.61 -15.69
N GLY A 114 5.92 -3.00 -16.91
CA GLY A 114 5.11 -2.84 -18.12
C GLY A 114 4.26 -4.05 -18.52
N ASP A 115 4.03 -4.99 -17.60
CA ASP A 115 3.21 -6.18 -17.83
C ASP A 115 1.78 -6.05 -17.29
N LEU A 116 0.88 -6.90 -17.80
CA LEU A 116 -0.54 -6.87 -17.46
C LEU A 116 -0.82 -7.14 -15.98
N ALA A 117 -0.10 -8.07 -15.34
CA ALA A 117 -0.34 -8.43 -13.94
C ALA A 117 0.01 -7.25 -13.02
N SER A 118 1.12 -6.58 -13.30
CA SER A 118 1.52 -5.34 -12.62
C SER A 118 0.50 -4.22 -12.79
N ILE A 119 0.06 -3.98 -14.02
CA ILE A 119 -0.94 -2.93 -14.29
C ILE A 119 -2.23 -3.20 -13.51
N ILE A 120 -2.71 -4.44 -13.50
CA ILE A 120 -3.91 -4.83 -12.74
C ILE A 120 -3.68 -4.61 -11.24
N LEU A 121 -2.57 -5.08 -10.68
CA LEU A 121 -2.29 -4.98 -9.25
C LEU A 121 -2.15 -3.53 -8.80
N PHE A 122 -1.17 -2.82 -9.34
CA PHE A 122 -0.84 -1.47 -8.88
C PHE A 122 -1.91 -0.47 -9.29
N GLY A 123 -2.50 -0.61 -10.49
CA GLY A 123 -3.62 0.22 -10.94
C GLY A 123 -4.85 0.06 -10.04
N SER A 124 -5.22 -1.17 -9.67
CA SER A 124 -6.34 -1.40 -8.75
C SER A 124 -6.08 -0.82 -7.36
N MET A 125 -4.87 -0.99 -6.83
CA MET A 125 -4.50 -0.43 -5.52
C MET A 125 -4.51 1.11 -5.53
N PHE A 126 -4.05 1.74 -6.61
CA PHE A 126 -4.13 3.19 -6.80
C PHE A 126 -5.59 3.68 -6.81
N ALA A 127 -6.43 3.03 -7.63
CA ALA A 127 -7.86 3.34 -7.71
C ALA A 127 -8.57 3.15 -6.35
N TRP A 128 -8.29 2.05 -5.66
CA TRP A 128 -8.82 1.78 -4.32
C TRP A 128 -8.38 2.84 -3.29
N ALA A 129 -7.12 3.25 -3.31
CA ALA A 129 -6.62 4.27 -2.39
C ALA A 129 -7.27 5.63 -2.65
N LEU A 130 -7.47 6.02 -3.92
CA LEU A 130 -8.23 7.21 -4.29
C LEU A 130 -9.68 7.14 -3.80
N TRP A 131 -10.37 6.05 -4.11
CA TRP A 131 -11.75 5.82 -3.67
C TRP A 131 -11.87 5.92 -2.14
N THR A 132 -10.91 5.34 -1.41
CA THR A 132 -10.91 5.34 0.05
C THR A 132 -10.74 6.75 0.61
N VAL A 133 -9.82 7.56 0.06
CA VAL A 133 -9.65 8.96 0.46
C VAL A 133 -10.94 9.76 0.22
N ILE A 134 -11.56 9.61 -0.95
CA ILE A 134 -12.82 10.31 -1.28
C ILE A 134 -13.91 9.92 -0.29
N LYS A 135 -14.08 8.63 -0.01
CA LYS A 135 -15.09 8.14 0.93
C LYS A 135 -14.87 8.63 2.36
N ILE A 136 -13.62 8.65 2.84
CA ILE A 136 -13.31 9.18 4.18
C ILE A 136 -13.59 10.68 4.25
N ASN A 137 -13.11 11.46 3.27
CA ASN A 137 -13.28 12.91 3.26
C ASN A 137 -14.74 13.34 3.24
N ARG A 138 -15.61 12.54 2.60
CA ARG A 138 -17.06 12.81 2.55
C ARG A 138 -17.80 12.41 3.83
N ALA A 139 -17.28 11.46 4.59
CA ALA A 139 -17.96 10.90 5.75
C ALA A 139 -17.50 11.51 7.09
N GLU A 140 -16.29 12.06 7.13
CA GLU A 140 -15.64 12.48 8.36
C GLU A 140 -15.04 13.88 8.17
N GLU A 141 -15.21 14.77 9.15
CA GLU A 141 -14.42 15.99 9.24
C GLU A 141 -13.00 15.66 9.72
N TRP A 142 -12.01 16.43 9.26
CA TRP A 142 -10.64 16.21 9.70
C TRP A 142 -10.26 17.13 10.84
N THR A 143 -10.05 16.53 12.00
CA THR A 143 -9.33 17.16 13.10
C THR A 143 -7.91 16.59 13.11
N PRO A 144 -6.86 17.41 12.90
CA PRO A 144 -5.50 16.96 13.10
C PRO A 144 -5.35 16.41 14.53
N PRO A 145 -4.72 15.23 14.72
CA PRO A 145 -4.48 14.71 16.06
C PRO A 145 -3.69 15.73 16.92
N ASP A 146 -3.73 15.65 18.24
CA ASP A 146 -2.83 16.45 19.08
C ASP A 146 -1.46 15.74 19.17
N PHE A 147 -0.38 16.40 18.75
CA PHE A 147 0.97 15.84 18.69
C PHE A 147 1.98 16.76 19.39
N THR A 148 1.92 16.78 20.72
CA THR A 148 2.84 17.48 21.62
C THR A 148 4.07 16.66 22.03
N ALA A 149 4.27 15.45 21.49
CA ALA A 149 5.36 14.56 21.90
C ALA A 149 6.68 14.84 21.15
N ALA A 150 7.40 15.89 21.54
CA ALA A 150 8.69 16.30 20.99
C ALA A 150 9.83 15.24 21.07
N GLY A 151 9.60 14.09 21.72
CA GLY A 151 10.60 13.01 21.90
C GLY A 151 10.38 11.73 21.10
N ARG A 152 9.33 11.64 20.25
CA ARG A 152 9.03 10.41 19.47
C ARG A 152 9.45 10.48 18.00
N ASP A 153 10.15 11.54 17.61
CA ASP A 153 10.60 11.74 16.22
C ASP A 153 11.57 10.66 15.75
N TRP A 154 12.31 10.03 16.66
CA TRP A 154 13.15 8.88 16.36
C TRP A 154 12.36 7.70 15.77
N GLN A 155 11.08 7.52 16.15
CA GLN A 155 10.24 6.45 15.63
C GLN A 155 10.02 6.59 14.12
N PHE A 156 9.89 7.83 13.64
CA PHE A 156 9.75 8.09 12.21
C PHE A 156 11.01 7.68 11.44
N LEU A 157 12.19 8.04 11.95
CA LEU A 157 13.47 7.68 11.34
C LEU A 157 13.70 6.17 11.37
N VAL A 158 13.50 5.53 12.52
CA VAL A 158 13.68 4.08 12.68
C VAL A 158 12.69 3.32 11.80
N THR A 159 11.40 3.68 11.81
CA THR A 159 10.42 3.01 10.94
C THR A 159 10.79 3.18 9.47
N SER A 160 11.25 4.36 9.04
CA SER A 160 11.65 4.57 7.64
C SER A 160 12.80 3.64 7.23
N VAL A 161 13.86 3.57 8.04
CA VAL A 161 15.05 2.75 7.75
C VAL A 161 14.71 1.26 7.82
N VAL A 162 14.03 0.82 8.88
CA VAL A 162 13.68 -0.58 9.08
C VAL A 162 12.69 -1.05 8.01
N ALA A 163 11.65 -0.28 7.72
CA ALA A 163 10.68 -0.64 6.69
C ALA A 163 11.35 -0.73 5.31
N PHE A 164 12.21 0.23 4.96
CA PHE A 164 12.96 0.18 3.70
C PHE A 164 13.82 -1.08 3.62
N GLY A 165 14.59 -1.37 4.67
CA GLY A 165 15.44 -2.57 4.74
C GLY A 165 14.63 -3.87 4.61
N VAL A 166 13.54 -4.00 5.35
CA VAL A 166 12.63 -5.17 5.27
C VAL A 166 12.04 -5.32 3.88
N ILE A 167 11.58 -4.22 3.27
CA ILE A 167 11.04 -4.25 1.90
C ILE A 167 12.10 -4.77 0.93
N VAL A 168 13.32 -4.24 0.98
CA VAL A 168 14.43 -4.68 0.11
C VAL A 168 14.74 -6.17 0.31
N LEU A 169 14.82 -6.62 1.57
CA LEU A 169 15.10 -8.02 1.90
C LEU A 169 14.01 -8.98 1.43
N VAL A 170 12.74 -8.60 1.60
CA VAL A 170 11.60 -9.43 1.15
C VAL A 170 11.59 -9.53 -0.37
N HIS A 171 11.80 -8.43 -1.10
CA HIS A 171 11.87 -8.47 -2.56
C HIS A 171 13.02 -9.35 -3.03
N TRP A 172 14.21 -9.17 -2.44
CA TRP A 172 15.38 -10.00 -2.73
C TRP A 172 15.12 -11.48 -2.45
N GLY A 173 14.55 -11.83 -1.29
CA GLY A 173 14.20 -13.21 -0.94
C GLY A 173 13.13 -13.84 -1.83
N LEU A 174 12.27 -13.02 -2.44
CA LEU A 174 11.28 -13.45 -3.43
C LEU A 174 11.83 -13.51 -4.87
N GLY A 175 13.12 -13.19 -5.07
CA GLY A 175 13.81 -13.24 -6.35
C GLY A 175 13.62 -11.99 -7.23
N VAL A 176 13.12 -10.89 -6.66
CA VAL A 176 12.88 -9.62 -7.39
C VAL A 176 13.84 -8.57 -6.84
N TRP A 177 14.72 -8.01 -7.67
CA TRP A 177 15.69 -7.02 -7.20
C TRP A 177 15.13 -5.59 -7.30
N PRO A 178 14.97 -4.86 -6.17
CA PRO A 178 14.20 -3.61 -6.16
C PRO A 178 15.00 -2.33 -6.44
N LEU A 179 16.35 -2.37 -6.50
CA LEU A 179 17.20 -1.16 -6.52
C LEU A 179 17.81 -0.83 -7.89
N GLY A 180 17.28 -1.37 -8.98
CA GLY A 180 17.92 -1.28 -10.30
C GLY A 180 19.14 -2.20 -10.40
N ALA A 181 19.57 -2.45 -11.63
CA ALA A 181 20.33 -3.65 -12.02
C ALA A 181 21.39 -4.12 -11.01
N ARG A 182 21.35 -5.42 -10.68
CA ARG A 182 22.57 -6.21 -10.79
C ARG A 182 22.71 -6.50 -12.28
N GLY A 183 23.87 -6.16 -12.85
CA GLY A 183 24.17 -6.39 -14.27
C GLY A 183 23.95 -7.83 -14.71
#